data_AF-A0A812H791-F1
#
_entry.id   AF-A0A812H791-F1
#
_cell.length_a   1.000
_cell.length_b   1.000
_cell.length_c   1.000
_cell.angle_alpha   90.00
_cell.angle_beta   90.00
_cell.angle_gamma   90.00
#
_symmetry.space_group_name_H-M   'P 1'
#
loop_
_entity.id
_entity.type
_entity.pdbx_description
1 polymer ?
#
loop_
_entity_poly.entity_id
_entity_poly.type
_entity_poly.pdbx_seq_one_letter_code
_entity_poly.pdbx_strand_id
1 'polypeptide(L)' 'MAQDVVKLDKATTVNGQDVLITTKDDKVLVNNATVTAVDVKAKNGVIHVIDTVLMPK' A
#
# COMPACT_ATOMS: atom_id res chain seq x y z
N MET A 1 8.52 -0.63 6.33
CA MET A 1 7.72 0.13 7.31
C MET A 1 6.90 1.18 6.58
N ALA A 2 5.94 1.87 7.22
CA ALA A 2 5.15 2.92 6.56
C ALA A 2 6.04 3.99 5.88
N GLN A 3 7.19 4.30 6.49
CA GLN A 3 8.22 5.23 5.96
C GLN A 3 8.86 4.77 4.65
N ASP A 4 8.82 3.48 4.35
CA ASP A 4 9.34 2.94 3.09
C ASP A 4 8.27 3.00 1.99
N VAL A 5 7.01 2.86 2.37
CA VAL A 5 5.87 2.91 1.43
C VAL A 5 5.70 4.31 0.86
N VAL A 6 5.85 5.36 1.69
CA VAL A 6 5.75 6.77 1.25
C VAL A 6 6.87 7.22 0.29
N LYS A 7 7.96 6.45 0.15
CA LYS A 7 9.05 6.75 -0.78
C LYS A 7 8.85 6.11 -2.16
N LEU A 8 7.81 5.28 -2.30
CA LEU A 8 7.52 4.57 -3.53
C LEU A 8 6.43 5.32 -4.29
N ASP A 9 6.66 5.54 -5.59
CA ASP A 9 5.61 6.04 -6.49
C ASP A 9 4.69 4.90 -6.97
N LYS A 10 5.21 3.66 -6.94
CA LYS A 10 4.51 2.45 -7.36
C LYS A 10 5.11 1.19 -6.74
N ALA A 11 4.30 0.14 -6.66
CA ALA A 11 4.74 -1.20 -6.28
C ALA A 11 4.20 -2.26 -7.24
N THR A 12 5.06 -3.20 -7.63
CA THR A 12 4.67 -4.32 -8.50
C THR A 12 4.04 -5.43 -7.66
N THR A 13 2.83 -5.84 -8.02
CA THR A 13 2.11 -6.95 -7.40
C THR A 13 2.68 -8.30 -7.84
N VAL A 14 2.35 -9.37 -7.11
CA VAL A 14 2.74 -10.75 -7.47
C VAL A 14 2.17 -11.20 -8.82
N ASN A 15 1.09 -10.57 -9.29
CA ASN A 15 0.50 -10.82 -10.61
C ASN A 15 1.15 -9.95 -11.72
N GLY A 16 2.27 -9.27 -11.41
CA GLY A 16 3.02 -8.44 -12.37
C GLY A 16 2.38 -7.09 -12.71
N GLN A 17 1.22 -6.76 -12.14
CA GLN A 17 0.58 -5.46 -12.31
C GLN A 17 1.13 -4.45 -11.30
N ASP A 18 1.33 -3.21 -11.72
CA ASP A 18 1.75 -2.12 -10.84
C ASP A 18 0.53 -1.50 -10.13
N VAL A 19 0.67 -1.27 -8.82
CA VAL A 19 -0.22 -0.39 -8.05
C VAL A 19 0.47 0.94 -7.80
N LEU A 20 -0.27 2.03 -7.90
CA LEU A 20 0.24 3.37 -7.64
C LEU A 20 0.22 3.62 -6.13
N ILE A 21 1.27 4.23 -5.61
CA ILE A 21 1.33 4.64 -4.21
C ILE A 21 1.39 6.16 -4.19
N THR A 22 0.45 6.78 -3.47
CA THR A 22 0.39 8.24 -3.35
C THR A 22 0.17 8.61 -1.90
N THR A 23 0.68 9.77 -1.50
CA THR A 23 0.45 10.32 -0.16
C THR A 23 -0.41 11.57 -0.30
N LYS A 24 -1.56 11.60 0.36
CA LYS A 24 -2.48 12.74 0.36
C LYS A 24 -2.99 12.98 1.77
N ASP A 25 -2.91 14.22 2.25
CA ASP A 25 -3.43 14.63 3.56
C ASP A 25 -2.92 13.75 4.72
N ASP A 26 -1.61 13.49 4.75
CA ASP A 26 -0.92 12.58 5.70
C ASP A 26 -1.38 11.11 5.67
N LYS A 27 -2.17 10.72 4.65
CA LYS A 27 -2.59 9.35 4.42
C LYS A 27 -1.89 8.75 3.20
N VAL A 28 -1.56 7.47 3.30
CA VAL A 28 -1.05 6.69 2.18
C VAL A 28 -2.22 6.08 1.44
N LEU A 29 -2.24 6.22 0.12
CA LEU A 29 -3.20 5.60 -0.78
C LEU A 29 -2.48 4.62 -1.70
N VAL A 30 -3.07 3.45 -1.85
CA VAL A 30 -2.68 2.45 -2.85
C VAL A 30 -3.77 2.43 -3.91
N ASN A 31 -3.50 2.99 -5.09
CA ASN A 31 -4.51 3.39 -6.06
C ASN A 31 -5.61 4.26 -5.43
N ASN A 32 -6.81 3.71 -5.27
CA ASN A 32 -7.97 4.36 -4.65
C ASN A 32 -8.24 3.90 -3.21
N ALA A 33 -7.45 2.96 -2.69
CA ALA A 33 -7.63 2.42 -1.34
C ALA A 33 -6.77 3.18 -0.34
N THR A 34 -7.36 3.59 0.79
CA THR A 34 -6.64 4.32 1.83
C THR A 34 -6.09 3.36 2.86
N VAL A 35 -4.84 3.53 3.24
CA VAL A 35 -4.20 2.75 4.29
C VAL A 35 -4.71 3.23 5.66
N THR A 36 -5.34 2.34 6.41
CA THR A 36 -5.97 2.62 7.72
C THR A 36 -5.14 2.17 8.91
N ALA A 37 -4.32 1.14 8.73
CA ALA A 37 -3.34 0.70 9.72
C ALA A 37 -2.04 0.26 9.03
N VAL A 38 -0.93 0.51 9.68
CA VAL A 38 0.42 0.27 9.14
C VAL A 38 1.25 -0.59 10.09
N ASP A 39 2.36 -1.12 9.58
CA ASP A 39 3.43 -1.73 10.39
C ASP A 39 3.02 -2.94 11.24
N VAL A 40 2.03 -3.71 10.78
CA VAL A 40 1.70 -4.99 11.39
C VAL A 40 2.77 -6.01 11.02
N LYS A 41 3.65 -6.33 11.97
CA LYS A 41 4.75 -7.28 11.78
C LYS A 41 4.22 -8.71 11.62
N ALA A 42 4.54 -9.32 10.49
CA ALA A 42 4.38 -10.75 10.24
C ALA A 42 5.76 -11.43 10.23
N LYS A 43 5.79 -12.76 10.33
CA LYS A 43 7.05 -13.53 10.31
C LYS A 43 7.86 -13.35 9.02
N ASN A 44 7.19 -13.01 7.92
CA ASN A 44 7.72 -12.96 6.56
C ASN A 44 7.52 -11.60 5.89
N GLY A 45 7.13 -10.56 6.62
CA GLY A 45 6.87 -9.26 6.02
C GLY A 45 6.12 -8.30 6.94
N VAL A 46 5.54 -7.27 6.33
CA VAL A 46 4.76 -6.23 7.01
C VAL A 46 3.42 -6.08 6.31
N ILE A 47 2.34 -6.07 7.10
CA ILE A 47 0.98 -5.89 6.61
C ILE A 47 0.58 -4.42 6.80
N HIS A 48 -0.02 -3.85 5.76
CA HIS A 48 -0.70 -2.56 5.78
C HIS A 48 -2.17 -2.81 5.46
N VAL A 49 -3.07 -2.34 6.32
CA VAL A 49 -4.52 -2.52 6.18
C VAL A 49 -5.09 -1.40 5.33
N ILE A 50 -5.95 -1.74 4.39
CA ILE A 50 -6.64 -0.78 3.52
C ILE A 50 -8.17 -0.86 3.70
N ASP A 51 -8.86 0.23 3.41
CA ASP A 51 -10.33 0.32 3.54
C ASP A 51 -11.12 -0.18 2.32
N THR A 52 -10.46 -0.33 1.17
CA THR A 52 -11.10 -0.60 -0.12
C THR A 52 -10.46 -1.79 -0.81
N VAL A 53 -11.28 -2.66 -1.42
CA VAL A 53 -10.79 -3.80 -2.20
C VAL A 53 -10.14 -3.30 -3.50
N LEU A 54 -8.90 -3.75 -3.75
CA LEU A 54 -8.22 -3.50 -5.02
C LEU A 54 -8.73 -4.47 -6.08
N MET A 55 -9.31 -3.94 -7.14
CA MET A 55 -9.74 -4.72 -8.29
C MET A 55 -8.59 -4.79 -9.32
N PRO A 56 -8.16 -5.99 -9.75
CA PRO A 56 -7.17 -6.14 -10.81
C PRO A 56 -7.75 -5.65 -12.15
N LYS A 57 -6.88 -5.17 -13.04
CA LYS A 57 -7.27 -4.79 -14.42
C LYS A 57 -7.06 -5.93 -15.40
#